data_AF-A0A0R3T3N1-F1
#
_entry.id   AF-A0A0R3T3N1-F1
#
_cell.length_a   1.000
_cell.length_b   1.000
_cell.length_c   1.000
_cell.angle_alpha   90.00
_cell.angle_beta   90.00
_cell.angle_gamma   90.00
#
_symmetry.space_group_name_H-M   'P 1'
#
loop_
_entity.id
_entity.type
_entity.pdbx_description
1 polymer ?
#
loop_
_entity_poly.entity_id
_entity_poly.type
_entity_poly.pdbx_seq_one_letter_code
_entity_poly.pdbx_strand_id
1 'polypeptide(L)'
;MDLRKYFFSFFSTFLLLSSILYPNTHGQLIESVSVSENREIGTVVYDLKERLSRHLDPDQLNNLTAYAGQQDLFWPFALKDLRIIVARPLDREAICEKQRALVLNQHHGGQQMQGEDCPIYHCCQLLHVNVVVSPTSPPMAFFIRVAVQDLNDNPPIFSHIESPFATIPEDIPVGERIHLPEAFDADSRPFGVVDYRITQWMQGNASHFQLNVIADQENEEVSRNREIGFTKIGRPYLKVIHPLDRETEEVYEFILQAIDGGQGEGRMPYTGSVAVMIRIRDVNDNAPVFDEKSYSAVIHENTLPQRILQFKVSDRDSGENGRLFLNIIDSPHKVSNLFRISLQNNLPQGEMIVKYGNSRPTPGSFYTASLHLLEYLDAEQLPPVLKFYISASDNGQPPLSSRVEVNIDIVNVNDQAPKIEFYREGTRLTPNRLVLPEVITAPESIVAEVHVTDADSSLSQLSCKITSEGDTFRLTEVNPFTGTMENSNYGGHLIASSQSFLFPAYRQFTLRTKVNLDREAKALYVSNYRNNS
;
A
#
# COMPACT_ATOMS: atom_id res chain seq x y z
N MET A 1 -11.89 78.42 -3.42
CA MET A 1 -11.02 78.92 -2.33
C MET A 1 -10.24 77.72 -1.85
N ASP A 2 -9.14 77.28 -2.45
CA ASP A 2 -7.98 77.94 -3.04
C ASP A 2 -7.24 78.87 -2.07
N LEU A 3 -6.14 78.37 -1.50
CA LEU A 3 -4.81 78.99 -1.54
C LEU A 3 -3.79 78.13 -0.76
N ARG A 4 -3.10 77.25 -1.50
CA ARG A 4 -1.69 76.94 -1.23
C ARG A 4 -0.86 78.15 -1.63
N LYS A 5 0.12 78.55 -0.81
CA LYS A 5 1.50 79.00 -1.14
C LYS A 5 1.99 80.09 -0.17
N TYR A 6 3.33 80.13 -0.03
CA TYR A 6 4.18 81.06 0.72
C TYR A 6 4.41 80.63 2.19
N PHE A 7 5.62 80.34 2.70
CA PHE A 7 6.99 80.72 2.30
C PHE A 7 8.00 79.64 2.69
N PHE A 8 8.95 79.38 1.79
CA PHE A 8 10.23 78.72 2.06
C PHE A 8 11.26 79.80 2.43
N SER A 9 12.25 79.43 3.26
CA SER A 9 13.61 80.00 3.37
C SER A 9 13.93 80.94 4.55
N PHE A 10 15.16 80.76 5.04
CA PHE A 10 15.99 81.52 5.98
C PHE A 10 15.77 81.28 7.49
N PHE A 11 16.64 80.48 8.11
CA PHE A 11 17.82 80.98 8.83
C PHE A 11 18.68 79.81 9.34
N SER A 12 19.72 79.47 8.55
CA SER A 12 21.01 79.07 9.13
C SER A 12 21.56 80.25 9.94
N THR A 13 22.38 79.95 10.94
CA THR A 13 23.08 80.86 11.88
C THR A 13 22.28 81.34 13.10
N PHE A 14 22.39 80.60 14.22
CA PHE A 14 22.83 81.19 15.50
C PHE A 14 23.38 80.07 16.41
N LEU A 15 24.65 79.75 16.18
CA LEU A 15 25.54 79.25 17.24
C LEU A 15 25.79 80.43 18.18
N LEU A 16 25.89 80.10 19.47
CA LEU A 16 26.39 80.90 20.60
C LEU A 16 25.33 81.63 21.44
N LEU A 17 25.50 81.41 22.75
CA LEU A 17 24.92 82.07 23.92
C LEU A 17 23.55 81.58 24.41
N SER A 18 23.58 80.42 25.08
CA SER A 18 23.01 80.32 26.44
C SER A 18 23.49 79.04 27.15
N SER A 19 24.81 78.95 27.39
CA SER A 19 25.31 78.29 28.59
C SER A 19 25.12 79.29 29.73
N ILE A 20 24.25 78.97 30.70
CA ILE A 20 24.28 79.36 32.12
C ILE A 20 22.91 79.00 32.72
N LEU A 21 22.97 78.17 33.77
CA LEU A 21 21.93 77.74 34.72
C LEU A 21 21.11 76.48 34.33
N TYR A 22 21.21 75.50 35.23
CA TYR A 22 20.60 74.16 35.30
C TYR A 22 21.39 73.00 34.65
N PRO A 23 22.21 72.26 35.44
CA PRO A 23 22.81 71.01 34.98
C PRO A 23 21.73 69.93 34.86
N ASN A 24 21.66 69.33 33.67
CA ASN A 24 20.75 68.25 33.32
C ASN A 24 20.88 67.04 34.26
N THR A 25 19.73 66.50 34.62
CA THR A 25 19.53 65.23 35.32
C THR A 25 19.98 64.04 34.45
N HIS A 26 21.06 63.39 34.89
CA HIS A 26 21.41 61.96 34.85
C HIS A 26 20.82 61.02 33.79
N GLY A 27 21.70 60.47 32.94
CA GLY A 27 21.51 59.23 32.18
C GLY A 27 22.25 59.27 30.84
N GLN A 28 23.57 59.04 30.82
CA GLN A 28 24.38 59.42 29.65
C GLN A 28 25.60 58.51 29.39
N LEU A 29 25.39 57.19 29.24
CA LEU A 29 26.24 56.31 28.42
C LEU A 29 25.62 54.91 28.30
N ILE A 30 25.29 54.46 27.09
CA ILE A 30 25.07 53.03 26.78
C ILE A 30 26.32 52.53 26.08
N GLU A 31 27.14 51.72 26.75
CA GLU A 31 28.28 51.04 26.12
C GLU A 31 27.94 49.57 25.92
N SER A 32 28.21 49.04 24.73
CA SER A 32 28.00 47.63 24.42
C SER A 32 29.34 46.91 24.35
N VAL A 33 29.45 45.81 25.09
CA VAL A 33 30.62 44.94 25.13
C VAL A 33 30.18 43.51 24.87
N SER A 34 31.01 42.75 24.17
CA SER A 34 30.78 41.35 23.89
C SER A 34 31.73 40.47 24.68
N VAL A 35 31.22 39.37 25.22
CA VAL A 35 32.01 38.35 25.90
C VAL A 35 31.58 36.98 25.40
N SER A 36 32.52 36.17 24.93
CA SER A 36 32.24 34.77 24.58
C SER A 36 31.78 34.00 25.82
N GLU A 37 30.89 33.03 25.65
CA GLU A 37 30.56 32.13 26.74
C GLU A 37 31.74 31.24 27.16
N ASN A 38 31.56 30.45 28.21
CA ASN A 38 32.59 29.60 28.80
C ASN A 38 33.85 30.33 29.31
N ARG A 39 33.80 31.66 29.46
CA ARG A 39 34.89 32.44 30.07
C ARG A 39 35.01 32.15 31.55
N GLU A 40 36.27 32.08 32.01
CA GLU A 40 36.58 31.77 33.40
C GLU A 40 36.02 32.82 34.37
N ILE A 41 35.61 32.36 35.55
CA ILE A 41 35.19 33.23 36.65
C ILE A 41 36.36 34.16 37.02
N GLY A 42 36.08 35.45 37.09
CA GLY A 42 37.05 36.52 37.33
C GLY A 42 37.50 37.24 36.06
N THR A 43 37.14 36.75 34.87
CA THR A 43 37.41 37.45 33.60
C THR A 43 36.81 38.85 33.63
N VAL A 44 37.63 39.87 33.35
CA VAL A 44 37.17 41.26 33.22
C VAL A 44 36.48 41.41 31.87
N VAL A 45 35.18 41.69 31.92
CA VAL A 45 34.33 41.95 30.75
C VAL A 45 34.41 43.41 30.34
N TYR A 46 34.44 44.32 31.32
CA TYR A 46 34.48 45.75 31.06
C TYR A 46 35.22 46.49 32.19
N ASP A 47 36.18 47.35 31.83
CA ASP A 47 36.95 48.15 32.79
C ASP A 47 36.38 49.58 32.87
N LEU A 48 35.43 49.79 33.81
CA LEU A 48 34.86 51.11 34.06
C LEU A 48 35.89 52.05 34.71
N LYS A 49 36.86 51.52 35.45
CA LYS A 49 37.95 52.30 36.05
C LYS A 49 38.79 53.00 35.00
N GLU A 50 39.15 52.30 33.93
CA GLU A 50 39.88 52.88 32.80
C GLU A 50 39.07 53.98 32.10
N ARG A 51 37.74 53.81 32.03
CA ARG A 51 36.86 54.81 31.42
C ARG A 51 36.75 56.08 32.28
N LEU A 52 36.61 55.90 33.59
CA LEU A 52 36.48 56.99 34.56
C LEU A 52 37.79 57.76 34.76
N SER A 53 38.95 57.10 34.69
CA SER A 53 40.27 57.74 34.84
C SER A 53 40.59 58.75 33.74
N ARG A 54 39.87 58.71 32.60
CA ARG A 54 39.99 59.72 31.53
C ARG A 54 39.31 61.05 31.88
N HIS A 55 38.46 61.07 32.91
CA HIS A 55 37.64 62.22 33.28
C HIS A 55 37.78 62.63 34.76
N LEU A 56 38.35 61.78 35.60
CA LEU A 56 38.51 61.99 37.03
C LEU A 56 39.99 61.94 37.43
N ASP A 57 40.40 62.84 38.33
CA ASP A 57 41.74 62.85 38.90
C ASP A 57 41.98 61.63 39.84
N PRO A 58 43.24 61.21 40.07
CA PRO A 58 43.56 60.02 40.87
C PRO A 58 42.93 59.99 42.27
N ASP A 59 42.86 61.16 42.93
CA ASP A 59 42.27 61.28 44.27
C ASP A 59 40.74 61.11 44.26
N GLN A 60 40.08 61.55 43.18
CA GLN A 60 38.65 61.34 42.98
C GLN A 60 38.37 59.87 42.63
N LEU A 61 39.26 59.23 41.86
CA LEU A 61 39.14 57.83 41.47
C LEU A 61 39.31 56.86 42.65
N ASN A 62 40.15 57.20 43.63
CA ASN A 62 40.39 56.38 44.81
C ASN A 62 39.26 56.48 45.86
N ASN A 63 38.47 57.55 45.83
CA ASN A 63 37.44 57.84 46.83
C ASN A 63 36.00 57.65 46.31
N LEU A 64 35.84 57.25 45.05
CA LEU A 64 34.51 57.02 44.48
C LEU A 64 33.91 55.70 44.97
N THR A 65 32.59 55.67 45.09
CA THR A 65 31.81 54.45 45.37
C THR A 65 31.00 54.10 44.15
N ALA A 66 31.07 52.85 43.67
CA ALA A 66 30.17 52.36 42.63
C ALA A 66 29.36 51.17 43.13
N TYR A 67 28.10 51.12 42.73
CA TYR A 67 27.21 50.01 43.02
C TYR A 67 26.36 49.72 41.78
N ALA A 68 26.17 48.45 41.47
CA ALA A 68 25.17 48.06 40.49
C ALA A 68 23.78 48.16 41.13
N GLY A 69 22.78 48.66 40.38
CA GLY A 69 21.38 48.58 40.80
C GLY A 69 20.97 47.13 41.04
N GLN A 70 19.95 46.87 41.88
CA GLN A 70 19.53 45.53 42.31
C GLN A 70 19.51 44.55 41.12
N GLN A 71 20.57 43.75 41.02
CA GLN A 71 20.74 42.79 39.93
C GLN A 71 19.95 41.55 40.31
N ASP A 72 19.18 40.98 39.38
CA ASP A 72 18.67 39.63 39.59
C ASP A 72 19.86 38.73 39.94
N LEU A 73 19.77 38.03 41.07
CA LEU A 73 20.76 37.06 41.56
C LEU A 73 21.09 35.96 40.56
N PHE A 74 20.42 35.92 39.41
CA PHE A 74 20.61 34.95 38.35
C PHE A 74 21.75 35.30 37.40
N TRP A 75 22.03 36.57 37.18
CA TRP A 75 22.97 37.00 36.14
C TRP A 75 24.43 36.70 36.49
N PRO A 76 25.28 36.34 35.51
CA PRO A 76 26.63 35.85 35.76
C PRO A 76 27.67 36.97 35.92
N PHE A 77 27.27 38.24 35.93
CA PHE A 77 28.20 39.37 36.05
C PHE A 77 28.12 40.05 37.41
N ALA A 78 29.26 40.50 37.93
CA ALA A 78 29.33 41.31 39.14
C ALA A 78 30.26 42.53 38.94
N LEU A 79 29.97 43.61 39.65
CA LEU A 79 30.86 44.77 39.73
C LEU A 79 31.87 44.55 40.87
N LYS A 80 33.17 44.50 40.55
CA LYS A 80 34.27 44.38 41.50
C LYS A 80 35.38 45.37 41.14
N ASP A 81 35.80 46.21 42.08
CA ASP A 81 36.89 47.17 41.90
C ASP A 81 36.73 48.06 40.64
N LEU A 82 35.49 48.51 40.38
CA LEU A 82 35.11 49.28 39.18
C LEU A 82 35.31 48.53 37.86
N ARG A 83 35.25 47.21 37.90
CA ARG A 83 35.29 46.34 36.72
C ARG A 83 34.09 45.41 36.75
N ILE A 84 33.49 45.20 35.59
CA ILE A 84 32.49 44.14 35.43
C ILE A 84 33.26 42.85 35.17
N ILE A 85 33.04 41.85 36.02
CA ILE A 85 33.67 40.54 35.92
C ILE A 85 32.64 39.44 35.74
N VAL A 86 33.07 38.32 35.14
CA VAL A 86 32.33 37.05 35.19
C VAL A 86 32.38 36.53 36.63
N ALA A 87 31.22 36.44 37.28
CA ALA A 87 31.07 36.01 38.68
C ALA A 87 30.56 34.57 38.83
N ARG A 88 29.98 34.00 37.76
CA ARG A 88 29.44 32.64 37.69
C ARG A 88 29.72 32.03 36.31
N PRO A 89 29.58 30.70 36.13
CA PRO A 89 29.67 30.09 34.81
C PRO A 89 28.80 30.84 33.80
N LEU A 90 29.41 31.20 32.68
CA LEU A 90 28.78 31.94 31.60
C LEU A 90 28.33 30.93 30.55
N ASP A 91 27.09 30.50 30.66
CA ASP A 91 26.38 29.58 29.75
C ASP A 91 25.33 30.42 29.00
N ARG A 92 25.50 30.59 27.69
CA ARG A 92 24.65 31.48 26.91
C ARG A 92 23.25 30.86 26.80
N GLU A 93 23.12 29.57 26.56
CA GLU A 93 21.84 28.87 26.38
C GLU A 93 20.93 29.07 27.61
N ALA A 94 21.49 28.90 28.81
CA ALA A 94 20.76 29.10 30.07
C ALA A 94 20.34 30.56 30.27
N ILE A 95 21.16 31.53 29.86
CA ILE A 95 20.82 32.95 29.94
C ILE A 95 19.67 33.28 28.98
N CYS A 96 19.78 32.81 27.73
CA CYS A 96 18.79 33.00 26.69
C CYS A 96 17.43 32.41 27.06
N GLU A 97 17.41 31.19 27.60
CA GLU A 97 16.19 30.50 28.02
C GLU A 97 15.43 31.31 29.07
N LYS A 98 16.13 31.84 30.07
CA LYS A 98 15.49 32.66 31.11
C LYS A 98 15.04 34.02 30.61
N GLN A 99 15.79 34.66 29.71
CA GLN A 99 15.31 35.88 29.05
C GLN A 99 14.00 35.65 28.30
N ARG A 100 13.87 34.53 27.57
CA ARG A 100 12.62 34.16 26.89
C ARG A 100 11.48 33.91 27.88
N ALA A 101 11.75 33.22 28.99
CA ALA A 101 10.76 32.98 30.03
C ALA A 101 10.25 34.28 30.69
N LEU A 102 11.13 35.27 30.89
CA LEU A 102 10.77 36.58 31.43
C LEU A 102 9.90 37.40 30.46
N VAL A 103 10.20 37.36 29.16
CA VAL A 103 9.40 38.04 28.12
C VAL A 103 8.00 37.44 27.99
N LEU A 104 7.88 36.10 28.02
CA LEU A 104 6.59 35.41 27.97
C LEU A 104 5.68 35.75 29.16
N ASN A 105 6.28 35.99 30.34
CA ASN A 105 5.53 36.38 31.55
C ASN A 105 5.10 37.87 31.56
N GLN A 106 5.67 38.73 30.70
CA GLN A 106 5.33 40.16 30.62
C GLN A 106 4.18 40.48 29.66
N HIS A 107 3.68 39.50 28.89
CA HIS A 107 2.52 39.68 27.99
C HIS A 107 1.15 39.70 28.69
N HIS A 108 1.10 39.93 30.00
CA HIS A 108 -0.14 40.17 30.76
C HIS A 108 -0.29 41.58 31.35
N GLY A 109 0.57 42.55 30.99
CA GLY A 109 0.32 43.94 31.36
C GLY A 109 1.26 44.94 30.68
N GLY A 110 0.69 45.74 29.79
CA GLY A 110 1.04 47.14 29.46
C GLY A 110 2.51 47.59 29.39
N GLN A 111 2.83 48.15 28.21
CA GLN A 111 4.03 48.93 27.85
C GLN A 111 5.30 48.12 27.52
N GLN A 112 5.49 47.94 26.21
CA GLN A 112 6.78 47.65 25.60
C GLN A 112 7.77 48.78 25.93
N MET A 113 8.66 48.52 26.88
CA MET A 113 10.00 49.12 26.81
C MET A 113 10.69 48.39 25.66
N GLN A 114 10.64 48.96 24.46
CA GLN A 114 11.52 48.58 23.36
C GLN A 114 12.95 48.61 23.87
N GLY A 115 13.52 47.43 24.11
CA GLY A 115 14.95 47.24 24.28
C GLY A 115 15.60 47.46 22.93
N GLU A 116 15.85 48.72 22.58
CA GLU A 116 16.64 49.06 21.40
C GLU A 116 18.03 48.41 21.53
N ASP A 117 18.27 47.49 20.59
CA ASP A 117 19.51 46.81 20.22
C ASP A 117 20.21 45.91 21.25
N CYS A 118 19.59 44.78 21.55
CA CYS A 118 20.35 43.54 21.58
C CYS A 118 20.13 42.85 20.21
N PRO A 119 21.17 42.54 19.42
CA PRO A 119 20.98 41.79 18.19
C PRO A 119 20.19 40.51 18.51
N ILE A 120 19.24 40.12 17.66
CA ILE A 120 18.30 39.00 17.88
C ILE A 120 19.01 37.67 18.24
N TYR A 121 20.29 37.53 17.86
CA TYR A 121 21.14 36.35 18.09
C TYR A 121 22.00 36.42 19.35
N HIS A 122 22.03 37.56 20.04
CA HIS A 122 22.82 37.73 21.26
C HIS A 122 21.88 37.68 22.45
N CYS A 123 22.31 36.99 23.50
CA CYS A 123 21.67 37.11 24.80
C CYS A 123 22.42 38.19 25.55
N CYS A 124 21.81 39.37 25.66
CA CYS A 124 22.45 40.53 26.26
C CYS A 124 21.85 40.85 27.62
N GLN A 125 22.71 41.22 28.57
CA GLN A 125 22.28 41.82 29.81
C GLN A 125 22.57 43.32 29.82
N LEU A 126 21.59 44.14 30.20
CA LEU A 126 21.81 45.56 30.49
C LEU A 126 22.11 45.76 31.97
N LEU A 127 23.35 46.15 32.28
CA LEU A 127 23.81 46.43 33.64
C LEU A 127 23.67 47.92 33.94
N HIS A 128 22.94 48.25 35.01
CA HIS A 128 22.83 49.61 35.51
C HIS A 128 23.82 49.81 36.67
N VAL A 129 24.82 50.67 36.47
CA VAL A 129 25.89 50.96 37.43
C VAL A 129 25.83 52.42 37.85
N ASN A 130 25.64 52.67 39.14
CA ASN A 130 25.68 54.00 39.72
C ASN A 130 27.06 54.29 40.32
N VAL A 131 27.64 55.44 39.98
CA VAL A 131 28.94 55.89 40.46
C VAL A 131 28.77 57.21 41.21
N VAL A 132 29.19 57.23 42.47
CA VAL A 132 29.15 58.39 43.36
C VAL A 132 30.58 58.85 43.61
N VAL A 133 30.94 60.04 43.11
CA VAL A 133 32.30 60.59 43.20
C VAL A 133 32.53 61.27 44.56
N SER A 134 31.50 61.88 45.12
CA SER A 134 31.50 62.50 46.45
C SER A 134 30.15 62.25 47.15
N PRO A 135 30.11 62.12 48.50
CA PRO A 135 28.86 61.96 49.26
C PRO A 135 27.81 63.06 49.02
N THR A 136 28.24 64.23 48.55
CA THR A 136 27.39 65.38 48.25
C THR A 136 27.02 65.50 46.77
N SER A 137 27.61 64.68 45.90
CA SER A 137 27.34 64.66 44.46
C SER A 137 26.24 63.65 44.11
N PRO A 138 25.38 63.94 43.11
CA PRO A 138 24.38 62.97 42.67
C PRO A 138 25.02 61.79 41.90
N PRO A 139 24.44 60.58 41.98
CA PRO A 139 25.03 59.36 41.39
C PRO A 139 24.99 59.38 39.86
N MET A 140 26.13 59.26 39.21
CA MET A 140 26.21 59.09 37.75
C MET A 140 25.78 57.68 37.35
N ALA A 141 24.78 57.57 36.48
CA ALA A 141 24.28 56.29 35.98
C ALA A 141 24.96 55.90 34.66
N PHE A 142 25.53 54.69 34.64
CA PHE A 142 26.09 54.05 33.46
C PHE A 142 25.26 52.82 33.09
N PHE A 143 24.94 52.67 31.81
CA PHE A 143 24.23 51.51 31.29
C PHE A 143 25.20 50.71 30.41
N ILE A 144 25.57 49.52 30.85
CA ILE A 144 26.56 48.69 30.17
C ILE A 144 25.86 47.45 29.67
N ARG A 145 25.75 47.31 28.35
CA ARG A 145 25.16 46.15 27.69
C ARG A 145 26.25 45.10 27.48
N VAL A 146 26.10 43.95 28.12
CA VAL A 146 26.99 42.81 27.92
C VAL A 146 26.28 41.80 27.02
N ALA A 147 26.74 41.67 25.79
CA ALA A 147 26.27 40.66 24.84
C ALA A 147 27.11 39.38 25.01
N VAL A 148 26.45 38.26 25.30
CA VAL A 148 27.13 36.96 25.35
C VAL A 148 27.21 36.42 23.92
N GLN A 149 28.42 36.19 23.44
CA GLN A 149 28.66 35.58 22.12
C GLN A 149 28.59 34.06 22.25
N ASP A 150 27.81 33.50 21.34
CA ASP A 150 27.62 32.08 21.13
C ASP A 150 28.92 31.39 20.73
N LEU A 151 29.10 30.18 21.24
CA LEU A 151 30.11 29.22 20.82
C LEU A 151 29.39 27.99 20.26
N ASN A 152 30.06 27.25 19.38
CA ASN A 152 29.56 25.99 18.87
C ASN A 152 29.93 24.89 19.87
N ASP A 153 29.19 24.77 20.97
CA ASP A 153 29.46 23.82 22.05
C ASP A 153 28.29 22.86 22.35
N ASN A 154 27.17 22.99 21.62
CA ASN A 154 26.09 22.01 21.64
C ASN A 154 25.97 21.29 20.29
N PRO A 155 25.88 19.95 20.27
CA PRO A 155 25.67 19.22 19.03
C PRO A 155 24.17 19.17 18.65
N PRO A 156 23.85 19.01 17.35
CA PRO A 156 22.49 18.71 16.91
C PRO A 156 21.97 17.42 17.54
N ILE A 157 20.71 17.42 18.00
CA ILE A 157 20.02 16.27 18.59
C ILE A 157 18.66 16.03 17.93
N PHE A 158 18.32 14.76 17.69
CA PHE A 158 16.97 14.38 17.26
C PHE A 158 16.13 14.04 18.48
N SER A 159 14.95 14.66 18.61
CA SER A 159 14.03 14.30 19.70
C SER A 159 13.39 12.93 19.43
N HIS A 160 13.37 12.05 20.44
CA HIS A 160 12.76 10.71 20.31
C HIS A 160 11.23 10.72 20.14
N ILE A 161 10.60 11.90 20.06
CA ILE A 161 9.14 12.08 20.07
C ILE A 161 8.56 11.93 18.66
N GLU A 162 9.33 12.27 17.62
CA GLU A 162 8.93 12.03 16.23
C GLU A 162 9.34 10.60 15.88
N SER A 163 8.36 9.68 15.80
CA SER A 163 8.64 8.27 15.50
C SER A 163 9.49 8.19 14.24
N PRO A 164 10.73 7.67 14.28
CA PRO A 164 11.59 7.55 13.09
C PRO A 164 11.12 6.43 12.15
N PHE A 165 9.83 6.08 12.27
CA PHE A 165 9.12 5.04 11.57
C PHE A 165 7.99 5.71 10.81
N ALA A 166 8.05 5.66 9.49
CA ALA A 166 6.95 6.09 8.62
C ALA A 166 6.39 4.87 7.89
N THR A 167 5.07 4.82 7.75
CA THR A 167 4.40 3.81 6.93
C THR A 167 3.66 4.54 5.82
N ILE A 168 4.01 4.26 4.57
CA ILE A 168 3.44 4.91 3.37
C ILE A 168 2.95 3.85 2.39
N PRO A 169 1.87 4.08 1.62
CA PRO A 169 1.44 3.11 0.62
C PRO A 169 2.38 3.12 -0.60
N GLU A 170 2.46 2.01 -1.32
CA GLU A 170 3.28 1.94 -2.54
C GLU A 170 2.75 2.76 -3.71
N ASP A 171 1.43 2.98 -3.77
CA ASP A 171 0.76 3.82 -4.76
C ASP A 171 0.92 5.33 -4.50
N ILE A 172 1.78 5.70 -3.55
CA ILE A 172 2.10 7.10 -3.25
C ILE A 172 2.62 7.81 -4.52
N PRO A 173 2.02 8.96 -4.91
CA PRO A 173 2.41 9.62 -6.15
C PRO A 173 3.88 10.06 -6.16
N VAL A 174 4.53 9.94 -7.32
CA VAL A 174 5.84 10.54 -7.54
C VAL A 174 5.75 12.05 -7.34
N GLY A 175 6.64 12.59 -6.53
CA GLY A 175 6.69 13.99 -6.12
C GLY A 175 6.19 14.25 -4.71
N GLU A 176 5.52 13.29 -4.08
CA GLU A 176 5.02 13.38 -2.70
C GLU A 176 6.16 13.55 -1.69
N ARG A 177 5.86 14.19 -0.56
CA ARG A 177 6.86 14.57 0.45
C ARG A 177 6.65 13.76 1.73
N ILE A 178 7.67 13.01 2.13
CA ILE A 178 7.70 12.25 3.38
C ILE A 178 8.53 13.06 4.38
N HIS A 179 7.87 13.64 5.38
CA HIS A 179 8.56 14.41 6.42
C HIS A 179 9.50 13.52 7.24
N LEU A 180 10.70 14.04 7.49
CA LEU A 180 11.70 13.39 8.32
C LEU A 180 11.80 14.10 9.68
N PRO A 181 12.36 13.43 10.70
CA PRO A 181 12.58 14.04 12.00
C PRO A 181 13.42 15.31 11.92
N GLU A 182 13.03 16.35 12.66
CA GLU A 182 13.82 17.59 12.79
C GLU A 182 14.87 17.44 13.91
N ALA A 183 16.10 17.84 13.63
CA ALA A 183 17.13 18.00 14.65
C ALA A 183 17.04 19.39 15.28
N PHE A 184 17.24 19.44 16.58
CA PHE A 184 17.36 20.67 17.36
C PHE A 184 18.81 20.87 17.76
N ASP A 185 19.27 22.11 17.68
CA ASP A 185 20.56 22.54 18.18
C ASP A 185 20.32 23.73 19.11
N ALA A 186 20.96 23.73 20.28
CA ALA A 186 20.81 24.79 21.27
C ALA A 186 21.57 26.05 20.85
N ASP A 187 22.62 25.89 20.04
CA ASP A 187 23.44 26.97 19.54
C ASP A 187 22.63 27.81 18.54
N SER A 188 22.83 29.12 18.62
CA SER A 188 22.21 30.04 17.67
C SER A 188 22.94 30.02 16.33
N ARG A 189 22.37 30.65 15.32
CA ARG A 189 23.06 30.78 14.03
C ARG A 189 24.28 31.69 14.16
N PRO A 190 25.40 31.35 13.51
CA PRO A 190 25.54 30.33 12.47
C PRO A 190 25.77 28.90 12.99
N PHE A 191 25.96 28.68 14.29
CA PHE A 191 26.40 27.42 14.87
C PHE A 191 25.33 26.33 14.93
N GLY A 192 24.05 26.66 15.05
CA GLY A 192 22.99 25.64 14.99
C GLY A 192 22.87 24.89 13.65
N VAL A 193 21.91 23.96 13.53
CA VAL A 193 21.74 23.09 12.34
C VAL A 193 21.75 23.86 11.01
N VAL A 194 22.66 23.46 10.10
CA VAL A 194 22.83 24.04 8.74
C VAL A 194 22.69 23.06 7.59
N ASP A 195 22.68 21.75 7.82
CA ASP A 195 22.52 20.77 6.75
C ASP A 195 21.95 19.44 7.26
N TYR A 196 21.34 18.68 6.36
CA TYR A 196 20.92 17.30 6.59
C TYR A 196 21.47 16.40 5.48
N ARG A 197 21.95 15.21 5.86
CA ARG A 197 22.47 14.22 4.91
C ARG A 197 22.05 12.82 5.27
N ILE A 198 21.88 11.98 4.26
CA ILE A 198 21.81 10.54 4.46
C ILE A 198 23.24 10.00 4.35
N THR A 199 23.78 9.49 5.45
CA THR A 199 25.17 8.99 5.49
C THR A 199 25.27 7.54 5.02
N GLN A 200 24.23 6.75 5.25
CA GLN A 200 24.21 5.34 4.92
C GLN A 200 22.78 4.85 4.70
N TRP A 201 22.57 4.10 3.61
CA TRP A 201 21.40 3.23 3.42
C TRP A 201 21.75 1.83 3.93
N MET A 202 20.98 1.33 4.88
CA MET A 202 21.11 -0.02 5.45
C MET A 202 20.21 -1.02 4.71
N GLN A 203 19.06 -0.56 4.20
CA GLN A 203 18.13 -1.34 3.38
C GLN A 203 17.40 -0.41 2.39
N GLY A 204 16.97 -0.95 1.25
CA GLY A 204 16.21 -0.20 0.26
C GLY A 204 17.05 0.47 -0.83
N ASN A 205 16.43 0.66 -1.99
CA ASN A 205 17.03 1.37 -3.11
C ASN A 205 16.95 2.90 -2.92
N ALA A 206 18.09 3.52 -2.63
CA ALA A 206 18.22 4.97 -2.46
C ALA A 206 17.69 5.80 -3.64
N SER A 207 17.67 5.26 -4.86
CA SER A 207 17.25 5.99 -6.06
C SER A 207 15.77 6.35 -6.08
N HIS A 208 14.94 5.78 -5.20
CA HIS A 208 13.52 6.12 -5.13
C HIS A 208 13.25 7.45 -4.41
N PHE A 209 14.23 7.95 -3.66
CA PHE A 209 14.06 9.13 -2.81
C PHE A 209 15.12 10.20 -3.08
N GLN A 210 14.73 11.46 -2.89
CA GLN A 210 15.63 12.60 -2.86
C GLN A 210 15.47 13.34 -1.53
N LEU A 211 16.55 13.50 -0.77
CA LEU A 211 16.54 14.31 0.45
C LEU A 211 16.54 15.80 0.10
N ASN A 212 15.54 16.51 0.60
CA ASN A 212 15.41 17.94 0.49
C ASN A 212 15.10 18.58 1.85
N VAL A 213 15.24 19.90 1.93
CA VAL A 213 14.92 20.68 3.13
C VAL A 213 13.91 21.75 2.74
N ILE A 214 12.81 21.87 3.48
CA ILE A 214 11.88 22.99 3.31
C ILE A 214 12.57 24.23 3.86
N ALA A 215 12.77 25.27 3.07
CA ALA A 215 13.15 26.57 3.63
C ALA A 215 11.86 27.22 4.17
N ASP A 216 11.88 27.73 5.40
CA ASP A 216 10.74 28.47 5.98
C ASP A 216 10.48 29.76 5.16
N GLN A 217 9.79 29.63 4.04
CA GLN A 217 9.38 30.72 3.15
C GLN A 217 7.86 30.76 2.91
N GLU A 218 7.06 29.99 3.66
CA GLU A 218 5.58 30.04 3.53
C GLU A 218 4.94 31.34 4.06
N ASN A 219 5.73 32.36 4.45
CA ASN A 219 5.26 33.74 4.63
C ASN A 219 5.90 34.67 3.59
N GLU A 220 5.46 34.59 2.33
CA GLU A 220 5.95 35.41 1.21
C GLU A 220 5.69 36.93 1.36
N GLU A 221 4.90 37.40 2.33
CA GLU A 221 4.60 38.84 2.46
C GLU A 221 5.65 39.67 3.23
N VAL A 222 6.66 39.05 3.86
CA VAL A 222 7.68 39.78 4.66
C VAL A 222 9.03 39.96 3.92
N SER A 223 9.13 39.53 2.66
CA SER A 223 10.39 39.55 1.88
C SER A 223 10.78 40.91 1.25
N ARG A 224 10.26 42.04 1.75
CA ARG A 224 10.67 43.38 1.24
C ARG A 224 11.77 44.09 2.03
N ASN A 225 12.19 43.57 3.17
CA ASN A 225 13.39 44.05 3.86
C ASN A 225 14.51 43.00 3.81
N ARG A 226 15.07 42.82 2.61
CA ARG A 226 16.34 42.10 2.42
C ARG A 226 17.50 42.98 2.87
N GLU A 227 17.73 43.01 4.17
CA GLU A 227 19.06 43.13 4.72
C GLU A 227 19.18 42.06 5.81
N ILE A 228 20.10 41.12 5.59
CA ILE A 228 20.46 39.98 6.44
C ILE A 228 19.52 38.76 6.29
N GLY A 229 19.81 37.94 5.27
CA GLY A 229 19.16 36.65 5.06
C GLY A 229 19.66 35.59 6.04
N PHE A 230 18.80 35.08 6.90
CA PHE A 230 19.04 33.85 7.68
C PHE A 230 17.73 33.07 7.88
N THR A 231 17.23 32.43 6.81
CA THR A 231 16.05 31.53 6.84
C THR A 231 16.34 30.33 7.74
N LYS A 232 15.61 30.12 8.86
CA LYS A 232 15.67 28.89 9.68
C LYS A 232 15.73 27.68 8.72
N ILE A 233 16.63 26.74 9.00
CA ILE A 233 16.71 25.51 8.23
C ILE A 233 15.41 24.81 8.58
N GLY A 234 14.50 24.77 7.63
CA GLY A 234 13.22 24.16 7.89
C GLY A 234 13.35 22.66 7.83
N ARG A 235 12.20 22.00 7.81
CA ARG A 235 12.12 20.57 8.08
C ARG A 235 12.69 19.73 6.93
N PRO A 236 13.52 18.70 7.20
CA PRO A 236 13.95 17.77 6.17
C PRO A 236 12.78 16.89 5.70
N TYR A 237 12.81 16.50 4.43
CA TYR A 237 11.85 15.56 3.85
C TYR A 237 12.49 14.74 2.72
N LEU A 238 11.98 13.54 2.50
CA LEU A 238 12.22 12.81 1.26
C LEU A 238 11.16 13.15 0.24
N LYS A 239 11.59 13.50 -0.97
CA LYS A 239 10.72 13.54 -2.14
C LYS A 239 10.75 12.19 -2.83
N VAL A 240 9.58 11.60 -3.10
CA VAL A 240 9.47 10.41 -3.95
C VAL A 240 9.82 10.80 -5.38
N ILE A 241 10.82 10.16 -5.98
CA ILE A 241 11.29 10.46 -7.34
C ILE A 241 11.12 9.30 -8.32
N HIS A 242 10.90 8.09 -7.82
CA HIS A 242 10.48 6.92 -8.61
C HIS A 242 9.29 6.24 -7.91
N PRO A 243 8.43 5.54 -8.65
CA PRO A 243 7.35 4.73 -8.08
C PRO A 243 7.90 3.75 -7.04
N LEU A 244 7.13 3.53 -5.98
CA LEU A 244 7.42 2.51 -4.99
C LEU A 244 6.65 1.25 -5.34
N ASP A 245 7.19 0.11 -4.92
CA ASP A 245 6.64 -1.23 -5.18
C ASP A 245 7.09 -2.09 -4.00
N ARG A 246 6.13 -2.57 -3.22
CA ARG A 246 6.31 -3.34 -1.99
C ARG A 246 6.73 -4.78 -2.30
N GLU A 247 6.26 -5.37 -3.40
CA GLU A 247 6.66 -6.69 -3.90
C GLU A 247 8.15 -6.71 -4.24
N THR A 248 8.68 -5.57 -4.70
CA THR A 248 10.11 -5.38 -4.95
C THR A 248 10.88 -5.00 -3.68
N GLU A 249 10.43 -4.01 -2.90
CA GLU A 249 11.13 -3.51 -1.72
C GLU A 249 10.17 -2.94 -0.65
N GLU A 250 9.92 -3.71 0.42
CA GLU A 250 9.01 -3.32 1.51
C GLU A 250 9.62 -2.31 2.50
N VAL A 251 10.94 -2.32 2.70
CA VAL A 251 11.57 -1.59 3.81
C VAL A 251 12.77 -0.79 3.33
N TYR A 252 12.78 0.50 3.69
CA TYR A 252 13.90 1.39 3.48
C TYR A 252 14.44 1.84 4.84
N GLU A 253 15.71 1.58 5.10
CA GLU A 253 16.33 1.91 6.38
C GLU A 253 17.60 2.71 6.12
N PHE A 254 17.75 3.87 6.73
CA PHE A 254 18.89 4.75 6.51
C PHE A 254 19.24 5.59 7.74
N ILE A 255 20.47 6.11 7.78
CA ILE A 255 20.93 7.02 8.82
C ILE A 255 20.83 8.46 8.32
N LEU A 256 19.96 9.25 8.96
CA LEU A 256 19.86 10.69 8.77
C LEU A 256 20.81 11.39 9.73
N GLN A 257 21.67 12.26 9.19
CA GLN A 257 22.62 13.07 9.95
C GLN A 257 22.26 14.55 9.82
N ALA A 258 22.15 15.24 10.94
CA ALA A 258 22.10 16.69 11.01
C ALA A 258 23.51 17.23 11.26
N ILE A 259 23.85 18.34 10.61
CA ILE A 259 25.18 18.96 10.66
C ILE A 259 25.01 20.43 11.08
N ASP A 260 25.80 20.84 12.06
CA ASP A 260 25.83 22.21 12.59
C ASP A 260 26.71 23.14 11.72
N GLY A 261 26.73 24.45 12.01
CA GLY A 261 27.50 25.41 11.23
C GLY A 261 29.01 25.38 11.44
N GLY A 262 29.47 24.73 12.51
CA GLY A 262 30.85 24.68 12.94
C GLY A 262 31.42 26.02 13.38
N GLN A 263 32.51 25.99 14.14
CA GLN A 263 33.08 27.19 14.77
C GLN A 263 34.08 27.98 13.92
N GLY A 264 34.22 27.64 12.63
CA GLY A 264 35.28 28.17 11.76
C GLY A 264 36.68 27.62 12.10
N GLU A 265 37.69 28.10 11.36
CA GLU A 265 39.14 27.86 11.60
C GLU A 265 39.55 26.42 11.97
N GLY A 266 39.12 25.43 11.18
CA GLY A 266 39.63 24.06 11.28
C GLY A 266 39.00 23.19 12.37
N ARG A 267 37.96 23.69 13.07
CA ARG A 267 37.09 22.83 13.88
C ARG A 267 36.02 22.19 12.99
N MET A 268 35.87 20.86 13.11
CA MET A 268 34.83 20.12 12.41
C MET A 268 33.46 20.45 13.01
N PRO A 269 32.40 20.56 12.19
CA PRO A 269 31.04 20.74 12.69
C PRO A 269 30.62 19.56 13.57
N TYR A 270 29.80 19.80 14.60
CA TYR A 270 29.14 18.70 15.29
C TYR A 270 28.01 18.13 14.44
N THR A 271 27.71 16.86 14.73
CA THR A 271 26.66 16.13 14.02
C THR A 271 25.81 15.33 14.96
N GLY A 272 24.51 15.35 14.73
CA GLY A 272 23.54 14.42 15.32
C GLY A 272 23.14 13.36 14.30
N SER A 273 22.76 12.16 14.72
CA SER A 273 22.26 11.13 13.80
C SER A 273 21.10 10.34 14.36
N VAL A 274 20.18 9.92 13.49
CA VAL A 274 19.04 9.07 13.81
C VAL A 274 18.84 8.02 12.71
N ALA A 275 18.52 6.78 13.10
CA ALA A 275 18.12 5.75 12.15
C ALA A 275 16.64 5.95 11.81
N VAL A 276 16.32 6.03 10.52
CA VAL A 276 14.97 6.18 9.98
C VAL A 276 14.59 4.92 9.22
N MET A 277 13.38 4.41 9.46
CA MET A 277 12.81 3.28 8.76
C MET A 277 11.48 3.68 8.11
N ILE A 278 11.39 3.49 6.80
CA ILE A 278 10.16 3.67 6.03
C ILE A 278 9.68 2.29 5.61
N ARG A 279 8.46 1.94 6.02
CA ARG A 279 7.78 0.72 5.60
C ARG A 279 6.77 1.04 4.52
N ILE A 280 6.87 0.33 3.40
CA ILE A 280 5.89 0.40 2.33
C ILE A 280 4.71 -0.50 2.71
N ARG A 281 3.52 0.08 2.71
CA ARG A 281 2.26 -0.61 2.92
C ARG A 281 1.72 -1.04 1.57
N ASP A 282 1.33 -2.30 1.54
CA ASP A 282 0.67 -2.99 0.44
C ASP A 282 -0.61 -2.27 -0.04
N VAL A 283 -0.76 -2.24 -1.36
CA VAL A 283 -1.94 -1.83 -2.12
C VAL A 283 -2.30 -2.98 -3.05
N ASN A 284 -3.61 -3.22 -3.26
CA ASN A 284 -4.07 -4.34 -4.07
C ASN A 284 -3.86 -4.06 -5.57
N ASP A 285 -2.68 -4.35 -6.10
CA ASP A 285 -2.30 -4.08 -7.49
C ASP A 285 -1.88 -5.34 -8.27
N ASN A 286 -1.77 -6.50 -7.61
CA ASN A 286 -1.54 -7.78 -8.27
C ASN A 286 -2.81 -8.63 -8.28
N ALA A 287 -3.19 -9.10 -9.47
CA ALA A 287 -4.27 -10.08 -9.58
C ALA A 287 -3.74 -11.50 -9.28
N PRO A 288 -4.59 -12.41 -8.78
CA PRO A 288 -4.21 -13.81 -8.57
C PRO A 288 -3.72 -14.45 -9.88
N VAL A 289 -2.70 -15.30 -9.83
CA VAL A 289 -2.10 -15.95 -11.01
C VAL A 289 -2.09 -17.46 -10.85
N PHE A 290 -2.66 -18.17 -11.83
CA PHE A 290 -2.58 -19.62 -11.95
C PHE A 290 -1.22 -20.04 -12.53
N ASP A 291 -0.68 -21.19 -12.10
CA ASP A 291 0.62 -21.68 -12.59
C ASP A 291 0.59 -22.17 -14.04
N GLU A 292 -0.59 -22.49 -14.58
CA GLU A 292 -0.79 -22.91 -15.97
C GLU A 292 -1.87 -22.06 -16.66
N LYS A 293 -1.85 -22.04 -18.00
CA LYS A 293 -2.86 -21.34 -18.81
C LYS A 293 -4.19 -22.11 -18.91
N SER A 294 -4.13 -23.42 -18.73
CA SER A 294 -5.28 -24.33 -18.77
C SER A 294 -4.92 -25.65 -18.09
N TYR A 295 -5.91 -26.31 -17.49
CA TYR A 295 -5.75 -27.66 -16.95
C TYR A 295 -6.62 -28.65 -17.70
N SER A 296 -6.10 -29.86 -17.91
CA SER A 296 -6.85 -30.94 -18.54
C SER A 296 -6.77 -32.23 -17.73
N ALA A 297 -7.87 -32.97 -17.68
CA ALA A 297 -7.90 -34.32 -17.11
C ALA A 297 -8.83 -35.22 -17.91
N VAL A 298 -8.57 -36.52 -17.83
CA VAL A 298 -9.39 -37.57 -18.45
C VAL A 298 -10.10 -38.33 -17.32
N ILE A 299 -11.42 -38.48 -17.42
CA ILE A 299 -12.24 -39.15 -16.41
C ILE A 299 -13.13 -40.18 -17.12
N HIS A 300 -13.11 -41.42 -16.64
CA HIS A 300 -14.11 -42.41 -17.05
C HIS A 300 -15.42 -42.15 -16.33
N GLU A 301 -16.57 -42.32 -16.99
CA GLU A 301 -17.86 -41.98 -16.38
C GLU A 301 -18.15 -42.73 -15.06
N ASN A 302 -17.70 -43.99 -14.98
CA ASN A 302 -17.80 -44.85 -13.80
C ASN A 302 -16.79 -44.50 -12.67
N THR A 303 -16.08 -43.37 -12.78
CA THR A 303 -15.12 -42.92 -11.77
C THR A 303 -15.83 -42.49 -10.50
N LEU A 304 -15.44 -43.07 -9.36
CA LEU A 304 -15.96 -42.68 -8.05
C LEU A 304 -15.46 -41.29 -7.63
N PRO A 305 -16.17 -40.59 -6.71
CA PRO A 305 -15.77 -39.28 -6.20
C PRO A 305 -14.33 -39.27 -5.68
N GLN A 306 -13.47 -38.48 -6.31
CA GLN A 306 -12.05 -38.39 -5.99
C GLN A 306 -11.43 -37.06 -6.44
N ARG A 307 -10.17 -36.83 -6.08
CA ARG A 307 -9.40 -35.69 -6.60
C ARG A 307 -9.02 -35.92 -8.05
N ILE A 308 -9.34 -34.97 -8.93
CA ILE A 308 -9.08 -35.04 -10.37
C ILE A 308 -7.87 -34.20 -10.76
N LEU A 309 -7.79 -32.97 -10.26
CA LEU A 309 -6.71 -32.03 -10.57
C LEU A 309 -6.12 -31.44 -9.29
N GLN A 310 -4.85 -31.05 -9.40
CA GLN A 310 -4.15 -30.23 -8.43
C GLN A 310 -3.47 -29.09 -9.21
N PHE A 311 -3.64 -27.86 -8.73
CA PHE A 311 -3.11 -26.66 -9.38
C PHE A 311 -2.64 -25.66 -8.34
N LYS A 312 -1.79 -24.72 -8.76
CA LYS A 312 -1.31 -23.65 -7.88
C LYS A 312 -1.86 -22.32 -8.33
N VAL A 313 -2.13 -21.48 -7.35
CA VAL A 313 -2.54 -20.09 -7.57
C VAL A 313 -1.80 -19.23 -6.56
N SER A 314 -1.27 -18.11 -7.01
CA SER A 314 -0.47 -17.20 -6.19
C SER A 314 -0.93 -15.77 -6.36
N ASP A 315 -0.86 -15.01 -5.29
CA ASP A 315 -0.98 -13.56 -5.32
C ASP A 315 0.29 -12.93 -4.79
N ARG A 316 0.74 -11.83 -5.37
CA ARG A 316 1.98 -11.18 -4.91
C ARG A 316 1.73 -10.21 -3.76
N ASP A 317 0.49 -9.78 -3.60
CA ASP A 317 0.07 -8.88 -2.54
C ASP A 317 0.07 -9.59 -1.18
N SER A 318 0.10 -8.80 -0.11
CA SER A 318 0.24 -9.29 1.26
C SER A 318 -1.05 -9.17 2.08
N GLY A 319 -1.18 -9.99 3.11
CA GLY A 319 -2.34 -9.96 4.01
C GLY A 319 -3.66 -10.28 3.30
N GLU A 320 -4.66 -9.41 3.45
CA GLU A 320 -5.97 -9.60 2.82
C GLU A 320 -5.94 -9.33 1.31
N ASN A 321 -5.06 -8.44 0.83
CA ASN A 321 -4.90 -8.17 -0.61
C ASN A 321 -4.39 -9.41 -1.34
N GLY A 322 -3.56 -10.25 -0.72
CA GLY A 322 -3.17 -11.55 -1.28
C GLY A 322 -4.14 -12.70 -1.00
N ARG A 323 -5.24 -12.51 -0.27
CA ARG A 323 -6.05 -13.63 0.24
C ARG A 323 -7.06 -14.12 -0.80
N LEU A 324 -6.91 -15.38 -1.22
CA LEU A 324 -7.65 -15.90 -2.35
C LEU A 324 -8.96 -16.63 -2.01
N PHE A 325 -9.96 -16.38 -2.85
CA PHE A 325 -11.19 -17.16 -2.97
C PHE A 325 -11.28 -17.77 -4.38
N LEU A 326 -11.54 -19.08 -4.43
CA LEU A 326 -11.72 -19.80 -5.69
C LEU A 326 -13.18 -20.15 -5.92
N ASN A 327 -13.65 -19.99 -7.15
CA ASN A 327 -15.00 -20.38 -7.56
C ASN A 327 -15.00 -21.04 -8.94
N ILE A 328 -15.93 -21.96 -9.16
CA ILE A 328 -16.23 -22.48 -10.50
C ILE A 328 -17.18 -21.48 -11.16
N ILE A 329 -16.78 -20.94 -12.30
CA ILE A 329 -17.67 -20.13 -13.14
C ILE A 329 -18.52 -21.12 -13.93
N ASP A 330 -19.80 -21.20 -13.57
CA ASP A 330 -20.70 -22.21 -14.09
C ASP A 330 -20.85 -22.08 -15.61
N SER A 331 -20.62 -23.20 -16.30
CA SER A 331 -20.79 -23.39 -17.73
C SER A 331 -22.20 -23.99 -17.98
N PRO A 332 -22.63 -24.23 -19.23
CA PRO A 332 -23.72 -25.21 -19.44
C PRO A 332 -23.41 -26.51 -18.68
N HIS A 333 -24.46 -27.20 -18.20
CA HIS A 333 -24.43 -28.48 -17.46
C HIS A 333 -24.21 -28.43 -15.93
N LYS A 334 -24.32 -27.27 -15.27
CA LYS A 334 -24.29 -27.14 -13.79
C LYS A 334 -23.04 -27.81 -13.18
N VAL A 335 -21.87 -27.46 -13.70
CA VAL A 335 -20.58 -28.08 -13.35
C VAL A 335 -20.28 -27.94 -11.85
N SER A 336 -20.79 -26.88 -11.21
CA SER A 336 -20.69 -26.70 -9.75
C SER A 336 -21.36 -27.80 -8.91
N ASN A 337 -22.26 -28.59 -9.50
CA ASN A 337 -22.86 -29.76 -8.85
C ASN A 337 -21.99 -31.02 -8.99
N LEU A 338 -21.17 -31.08 -10.05
CA LEU A 338 -20.32 -32.23 -10.37
C LEU A 338 -18.95 -32.14 -9.71
N PHE A 339 -18.44 -30.91 -9.53
CA PHE A 339 -17.11 -30.68 -9.00
C PHE A 339 -17.10 -29.68 -7.85
N ARG A 340 -16.11 -29.84 -6.97
CA ARG A 340 -15.79 -28.90 -5.89
C ARG A 340 -14.32 -28.56 -5.89
N ILE A 341 -14.01 -27.31 -5.60
CA ILE A 341 -12.65 -26.85 -5.33
C ILE A 341 -12.38 -26.93 -3.82
N SER A 342 -11.22 -27.47 -3.46
CA SER A 342 -10.68 -27.37 -2.11
C SER A 342 -9.35 -26.63 -2.14
N LEU A 343 -9.22 -25.61 -1.29
CA LEU A 343 -7.99 -24.87 -1.09
C LEU A 343 -7.22 -25.48 0.09
N GLN A 344 -5.99 -25.93 -0.12
CA GLN A 344 -5.09 -26.27 0.98
C GLN A 344 -4.38 -24.98 1.39
N ASN A 345 -4.72 -24.50 2.59
CA ASN A 345 -4.05 -23.37 3.21
C ASN A 345 -2.65 -23.79 3.64
N ASN A 346 -1.71 -23.76 2.71
CA ASN A 346 -0.32 -23.49 3.06
C ASN A 346 -0.17 -21.97 3.10
N LEU A 347 -0.95 -21.27 3.95
CA LEU A 347 -0.50 -19.96 4.40
C LEU A 347 0.91 -20.21 4.93
N PRO A 348 1.97 -19.59 4.38
CA PRO A 348 3.27 -19.68 5.00
C PRO A 348 3.06 -19.20 6.44
N GLN A 349 3.12 -20.13 7.40
CA GLN A 349 3.18 -19.81 8.82
C GLN A 349 4.39 -18.89 8.95
N GLY A 350 4.10 -17.59 9.09
CA GLY A 350 5.06 -16.48 9.03
C GLY A 350 6.45 -16.93 8.67
N GLU A 351 6.77 -16.97 7.37
CA GLU A 351 8.13 -17.26 6.94
C GLU A 351 9.02 -16.25 7.65
N MET A 352 9.64 -16.74 8.72
CA MET A 352 10.51 -16.01 9.60
C MET A 352 11.52 -15.34 8.70
N ILE A 353 11.57 -14.01 8.75
CA ILE A 353 12.55 -13.19 8.06
C ILE A 353 13.92 -13.79 8.37
N VAL A 354 14.46 -14.60 7.46
CA VAL A 354 15.88 -14.93 7.44
C VAL A 354 16.55 -13.67 6.97
N LYS A 355 16.84 -12.81 7.96
CA LYS A 355 17.78 -11.71 7.86
C LYS A 355 19.04 -12.27 7.21
N TYR A 356 19.57 -11.55 6.22
CA TYR A 356 20.77 -11.81 5.41
C TYR A 356 20.57 -12.61 4.12
N GLY A 357 20.33 -11.87 3.04
CA GLY A 357 20.53 -12.34 1.66
C GLY A 357 19.93 -11.36 0.66
N ASN A 358 20.77 -10.73 -0.15
CA ASN A 358 20.41 -9.75 -1.17
C ASN A 358 19.22 -10.23 -2.03
N SER A 359 18.20 -9.36 -2.17
CA SER A 359 17.10 -9.45 -3.14
C SER A 359 16.33 -10.78 -3.14
N ARG A 360 15.51 -11.00 -2.10
CA ARG A 360 14.38 -11.93 -2.19
C ARG A 360 13.09 -11.11 -2.30
N PRO A 361 12.16 -11.45 -3.21
CA PRO A 361 10.85 -10.82 -3.26
C PRO A 361 10.18 -10.94 -1.91
N THR A 362 9.52 -9.89 -1.45
CA THR A 362 8.72 -9.93 -0.23
C THR A 362 7.61 -10.98 -0.45
N PRO A 363 7.45 -12.01 0.41
CA PRO A 363 6.58 -13.13 0.07
C PRO A 363 5.12 -12.69 0.00
N GLY A 364 4.53 -12.82 -1.19
CA GLY A 364 3.08 -12.82 -1.39
C GLY A 364 2.45 -14.14 -0.92
N SER A 365 1.18 -14.35 -1.27
CA SER A 365 0.45 -15.57 -0.93
C SER A 365 0.59 -16.66 -2.02
N PHE A 366 0.69 -17.92 -1.58
CA PHE A 366 0.76 -19.06 -2.49
C PHE A 366 -0.15 -20.17 -1.98
N TYR A 367 -1.06 -20.63 -2.83
CA TYR A 367 -2.02 -21.66 -2.48
C TYR A 367 -1.90 -22.86 -3.41
N THR A 368 -2.10 -24.04 -2.84
CA THR A 368 -2.29 -25.27 -3.60
C THR A 368 -3.76 -25.63 -3.53
N ALA A 369 -4.40 -25.73 -4.68
CA ALA A 369 -5.81 -26.05 -4.82
C ALA A 369 -5.99 -27.41 -5.49
N SER A 370 -7.12 -28.04 -5.24
CA SER A 370 -7.50 -29.27 -5.93
C SER A 370 -8.96 -29.26 -6.35
N LEU A 371 -9.22 -29.85 -7.52
CA LEU A 371 -10.55 -30.09 -8.05
C LEU A 371 -10.96 -31.53 -7.71
N HIS A 372 -12.13 -31.68 -7.09
CA HIS A 372 -12.68 -32.95 -6.67
C HIS A 372 -13.98 -33.24 -7.42
N LEU A 373 -14.10 -34.46 -7.94
CA LEU A 373 -15.36 -35.00 -8.44
C LEU A 373 -16.27 -35.36 -7.26
N LEU A 374 -17.53 -34.93 -7.30
CA LEU A 374 -18.52 -35.14 -6.25
C LEU A 374 -19.42 -36.35 -6.48
N GLU A 375 -19.74 -36.63 -7.74
CA GLU A 375 -20.62 -37.72 -8.18
C GLU A 375 -20.08 -38.30 -9.49
N TYR A 376 -20.51 -39.51 -9.84
CA TYR A 376 -20.15 -40.11 -11.13
C TYR A 376 -20.64 -39.23 -12.28
N LEU A 377 -19.91 -39.28 -13.40
CA LEU A 377 -20.33 -38.60 -14.62
C LEU A 377 -21.20 -39.57 -15.43
N ASP A 378 -22.12 -39.04 -16.22
CA ASP A 378 -22.96 -39.81 -17.15
C ASP A 378 -22.61 -39.31 -18.55
N ALA A 379 -21.89 -40.12 -19.34
CA ALA A 379 -21.42 -39.72 -20.66
C ALA A 379 -22.57 -39.61 -21.67
N GLU A 380 -23.71 -40.26 -21.43
CA GLU A 380 -24.93 -40.14 -22.25
C GLU A 380 -25.64 -38.79 -22.04
N GLN A 381 -25.46 -38.16 -20.88
CA GLN A 381 -26.07 -36.86 -20.56
C GLN A 381 -25.14 -35.66 -20.72
N LEU A 382 -23.83 -35.90 -20.80
CA LEU A 382 -22.79 -34.87 -20.82
C LEU A 382 -22.06 -34.81 -22.17
N PRO A 383 -21.48 -33.66 -22.56
CA PRO A 383 -20.62 -33.61 -23.73
C PRO A 383 -19.33 -34.43 -23.50
N PRO A 384 -18.69 -34.93 -24.56
CA PRO A 384 -17.45 -35.71 -24.46
C PRO A 384 -16.28 -34.90 -23.85
N VAL A 385 -16.36 -33.56 -23.93
CA VAL A 385 -15.43 -32.66 -23.25
C VAL A 385 -16.23 -31.63 -22.47
N LEU A 386 -16.10 -31.66 -21.14
CA LEU A 386 -16.62 -30.62 -20.26
C LEU A 386 -15.61 -29.49 -20.15
N LYS A 387 -15.97 -28.33 -20.69
CA LYS A 387 -15.17 -27.11 -20.65
C LYS A 387 -15.80 -26.06 -19.73
N PHE A 388 -15.05 -25.64 -18.72
CA PHE A 388 -15.48 -24.60 -17.77
C PHE A 388 -14.30 -23.76 -17.30
N TYR A 389 -14.57 -22.74 -16.46
CA TYR A 389 -13.52 -21.88 -15.92
C TYR A 389 -13.52 -21.90 -14.39
N ILE A 390 -12.32 -21.81 -13.82
CA ILE A 390 -12.14 -21.52 -12.39
C ILE A 390 -11.73 -20.05 -12.28
N SER A 391 -12.43 -19.29 -11.44
CA SER A 391 -12.05 -17.92 -11.08
C SER A 391 -11.27 -17.94 -9.77
N ALA A 392 -10.19 -17.17 -9.71
CA ALA A 392 -9.55 -16.75 -8.47
C ALA A 392 -9.83 -15.26 -8.27
N SER A 393 -10.23 -14.86 -7.07
CA SER A 393 -10.40 -13.47 -6.66
C SER A 393 -9.67 -13.26 -5.36
N ASP A 394 -8.94 -12.17 -5.24
CA ASP A 394 -8.40 -11.73 -3.96
C ASP A 394 -9.48 -11.11 -3.05
N ASN A 395 -9.07 -10.68 -1.85
CA ASN A 395 -9.89 -9.96 -0.88
C ASN A 395 -9.49 -8.48 -0.73
N GLY A 396 -8.73 -7.95 -1.69
CA GLY A 396 -8.33 -6.56 -1.70
C GLY A 396 -9.46 -5.63 -2.13
N GLN A 397 -9.20 -4.32 -2.06
CA GLN A 397 -10.16 -3.28 -2.43
C GLN A 397 -9.56 -2.29 -3.44
N PRO A 398 -10.07 -2.23 -4.69
CA PRO A 398 -11.06 -3.15 -5.29
C PRO A 398 -10.48 -4.57 -5.46
N PRO A 399 -11.32 -5.62 -5.48
CA PRO A 399 -10.82 -6.97 -5.66
C PRO A 399 -10.34 -7.19 -7.10
N LEU A 400 -9.17 -7.81 -7.26
CA LEU A 400 -8.66 -8.26 -8.55
C LEU A 400 -8.92 -9.76 -8.72
N SER A 401 -9.06 -10.18 -9.97
CA SER A 401 -9.42 -11.56 -10.27
C SER A 401 -8.81 -12.03 -11.58
N SER A 402 -8.59 -13.34 -11.65
CA SER A 402 -8.20 -14.03 -12.86
C SER A 402 -9.01 -15.30 -13.03
N ARG A 403 -8.95 -15.89 -14.22
CA ARG A 403 -9.63 -17.15 -14.51
C ARG A 403 -8.74 -18.06 -15.34
N VAL A 404 -8.93 -19.37 -15.17
CA VAL A 404 -8.24 -20.41 -15.93
C VAL A 404 -9.24 -21.38 -16.53
N GLU A 405 -8.93 -21.87 -17.73
CA GLU A 405 -9.75 -22.87 -18.42
C GLU A 405 -9.46 -24.29 -17.89
N VAL A 406 -10.51 -25.07 -17.68
CA VAL A 406 -10.42 -26.50 -17.33
C VAL A 406 -11.18 -27.32 -18.36
N ASN A 407 -10.52 -28.34 -18.90
CA ASN A 407 -11.06 -29.27 -19.88
C ASN A 407 -11.06 -30.69 -19.30
N ILE A 408 -12.24 -31.28 -19.15
CA ILE A 408 -12.40 -32.65 -18.66
C ILE A 408 -12.87 -33.53 -19.82
N ASP A 409 -12.00 -34.41 -20.30
CA ASP A 409 -12.33 -35.40 -21.31
C ASP A 409 -13.06 -36.56 -20.62
N ILE A 410 -14.33 -36.77 -20.97
CA ILE A 410 -15.15 -37.86 -20.45
C ILE A 410 -14.98 -39.07 -21.35
N VAL A 411 -14.49 -40.16 -20.77
CA VAL A 411 -14.38 -41.44 -21.45
C VAL A 411 -15.64 -42.25 -21.17
N ASN A 412 -16.41 -42.45 -22.23
CA ASN A 412 -17.58 -43.32 -22.21
C ASN A 412 -17.18 -44.78 -21.87
N VAL A 413 -18.02 -45.49 -21.13
CA VAL A 413 -17.91 -46.91 -20.79
C VAL A 413 -19.15 -47.62 -21.33
N ASN A 414 -19.04 -48.91 -21.65
CA ASN A 414 -20.23 -49.69 -22.03
C ASN A 414 -21.00 -50.08 -20.76
N ASP A 415 -21.96 -49.26 -20.36
CA ASP A 415 -22.79 -49.49 -19.18
C ASP A 415 -24.31 -49.45 -19.47
N GLN A 416 -24.70 -49.05 -20.68
CA GLN A 416 -26.09 -49.10 -21.13
C GLN A 416 -26.38 -50.37 -21.92
N ALA A 417 -27.41 -51.11 -21.49
CA ALA A 417 -27.85 -52.28 -22.23
C ALA A 417 -28.65 -51.88 -23.50
N PRO A 418 -28.48 -52.59 -24.63
CA PRO A 418 -29.29 -52.38 -25.82
C PRO A 418 -30.79 -52.52 -25.54
N LYS A 419 -31.58 -51.55 -26.00
CA LYS A 419 -33.04 -51.54 -25.90
C LYS A 419 -33.67 -52.03 -27.19
N ILE A 420 -34.63 -52.95 -27.08
CA ILE A 420 -35.37 -53.53 -28.22
C ILE A 420 -36.84 -53.12 -28.14
N GLU A 421 -37.34 -52.49 -29.19
CA GLU A 421 -38.74 -52.08 -29.33
C GLU A 421 -39.38 -52.68 -30.59
N PHE A 422 -40.62 -53.14 -30.48
CA PHE A 422 -41.36 -53.71 -31.61
C PHE A 422 -42.49 -52.78 -32.04
N TYR A 423 -42.64 -52.61 -33.35
CA TYR A 423 -43.68 -51.79 -33.97
C TYR A 423 -44.45 -52.59 -35.02
N ARG A 424 -45.72 -52.26 -35.23
CA ARG A 424 -46.52 -52.76 -36.35
C ARG A 424 -47.41 -51.64 -36.87
N GLU A 425 -47.35 -51.39 -38.18
CA GLU A 425 -48.14 -50.32 -38.83
C GLU A 425 -47.98 -48.97 -38.10
N GLY A 426 -46.76 -48.64 -37.69
CA GLY A 426 -46.44 -47.40 -36.95
C GLY A 426 -46.81 -47.39 -35.47
N THR A 427 -47.46 -48.43 -34.93
CA THR A 427 -47.86 -48.50 -33.52
C THR A 427 -46.89 -49.37 -32.71
N ARG A 428 -46.42 -48.86 -31.57
CA ARG A 428 -45.56 -49.60 -30.63
C ARG A 428 -46.34 -50.73 -29.95
N LEU A 429 -45.77 -51.93 -29.95
CA LEU A 429 -46.37 -53.10 -29.28
C LEU A 429 -46.04 -53.07 -27.78
N THR A 430 -47.07 -52.98 -26.93
CA THR A 430 -46.93 -53.06 -25.46
C THR A 430 -48.03 -53.96 -24.85
N PRO A 431 -47.69 -55.09 -24.19
CA PRO A 431 -46.38 -55.74 -24.13
C PRO A 431 -45.88 -56.15 -25.53
N ASN A 432 -44.61 -56.55 -25.68
CA ASN A 432 -43.99 -57.04 -26.93
C ASN A 432 -44.62 -58.37 -27.42
N ARG A 433 -45.95 -58.46 -27.43
CA ARG A 433 -46.78 -59.56 -27.89
C ARG A 433 -47.48 -59.12 -29.14
N LEU A 434 -47.38 -59.95 -30.17
CA LEU A 434 -48.04 -59.72 -31.42
C LEU A 434 -49.09 -60.79 -31.67
N VAL A 435 -50.30 -60.36 -32.00
CA VAL A 435 -51.35 -61.25 -32.49
C VAL A 435 -51.37 -61.17 -34.02
N LEU A 436 -51.12 -62.30 -34.67
CA LEU A 436 -51.21 -62.41 -36.12
C LEU A 436 -52.65 -62.77 -36.52
N PRO A 437 -53.24 -62.11 -37.55
CA PRO A 437 -54.56 -62.46 -38.05
C PRO A 437 -54.59 -63.90 -38.58
N GLU A 438 -55.74 -64.55 -38.56
CA GLU A 438 -55.89 -65.99 -38.89
C GLU A 438 -55.60 -66.32 -40.37
N VAL A 439 -55.67 -65.31 -41.26
CA VAL A 439 -55.38 -65.39 -42.69
C VAL A 439 -53.97 -65.95 -42.95
N ILE A 440 -53.80 -66.71 -44.05
CA ILE A 440 -52.51 -67.20 -44.53
C ILE A 440 -51.59 -65.99 -44.73
N THR A 441 -50.59 -65.83 -43.88
CA THR A 441 -49.52 -64.86 -44.13
C THR A 441 -48.51 -65.54 -45.03
N ALA A 442 -48.41 -65.07 -46.28
CA ALA A 442 -47.46 -65.57 -47.25
C ALA A 442 -46.02 -65.46 -46.71
N PRO A 443 -45.07 -66.28 -47.19
CA PRO A 443 -43.64 -66.05 -46.94
C PRO A 443 -43.26 -64.61 -47.26
N GLU A 444 -42.31 -64.07 -46.52
CA GLU A 444 -41.80 -62.69 -46.64
C GLU A 444 -42.74 -61.58 -46.16
N SER A 445 -43.90 -61.93 -45.60
CA SER A 445 -44.78 -60.96 -44.96
C SER A 445 -44.12 -60.34 -43.73
N ILE A 446 -44.15 -59.01 -43.62
CA ILE A 446 -43.66 -58.29 -42.44
C ILE A 446 -44.64 -58.48 -41.29
N VAL A 447 -44.10 -58.95 -40.17
CA VAL A 447 -44.83 -59.31 -38.95
C VAL A 447 -44.71 -58.17 -37.92
N ALA A 448 -43.51 -57.63 -37.78
CA ALA A 448 -43.21 -56.46 -36.97
C ALA A 448 -41.92 -55.78 -37.45
N GLU A 449 -41.79 -54.50 -37.16
CA GLU A 449 -40.53 -53.76 -37.21
C GLU A 449 -39.86 -53.87 -35.84
N VAL A 450 -38.54 -54.06 -35.82
CA VAL A 450 -37.73 -54.21 -34.61
C VAL A 450 -36.69 -53.10 -34.60
N HIS A 451 -36.77 -52.24 -33.60
CA HIS A 451 -35.88 -51.11 -33.41
C HIS A 451 -34.94 -51.44 -32.26
N VAL A 452 -33.63 -51.46 -32.53
CA VAL A 452 -32.59 -51.70 -31.52
C VAL A 452 -31.79 -50.41 -31.37
N THR A 453 -31.78 -49.87 -30.16
CA THR A 453 -31.03 -48.65 -29.80
C THR A 453 -30.07 -48.96 -28.67
N ASP A 454 -28.87 -48.41 -28.75
CA ASP A 454 -27.92 -48.37 -27.66
C ASP A 454 -27.64 -46.91 -27.30
N ALA A 455 -27.63 -46.61 -26.00
CA ALA A 455 -27.35 -45.26 -25.54
C ALA A 455 -25.84 -45.00 -25.50
N ASP A 456 -24.99 -46.03 -25.36
CA ASP A 456 -23.54 -45.90 -25.32
C ASP A 456 -23.01 -45.14 -26.56
N SER A 457 -22.57 -43.91 -26.34
CA SER A 457 -21.96 -43.07 -27.36
C SER A 457 -20.69 -43.67 -27.97
N SER A 458 -20.77 -44.02 -29.27
CA SER A 458 -19.65 -44.46 -30.12
C SER A 458 -18.98 -45.81 -29.80
N LEU A 459 -19.44 -46.53 -28.77
CA LEU A 459 -18.87 -47.82 -28.36
C LEU A 459 -19.70 -49.04 -28.80
N SER A 460 -20.92 -48.82 -29.28
CA SER A 460 -21.92 -49.88 -29.45
C SER A 460 -21.90 -50.50 -30.86
N GLN A 461 -21.23 -51.65 -30.99
CA GLN A 461 -21.43 -52.55 -32.14
C GLN A 461 -22.68 -53.39 -31.93
N LEU A 462 -23.82 -52.92 -32.44
CA LEU A 462 -25.08 -53.66 -32.35
C LEU A 462 -25.12 -54.86 -33.29
N SER A 463 -25.53 -56.02 -32.77
CA SER A 463 -25.92 -57.19 -33.57
C SER A 463 -27.19 -57.82 -32.98
N CYS A 464 -28.11 -58.26 -33.85
CA CYS A 464 -29.39 -58.82 -33.43
C CYS A 464 -29.61 -60.20 -34.07
N LYS A 465 -30.05 -61.18 -33.28
CA LYS A 465 -30.30 -62.57 -33.72
C LYS A 465 -31.52 -63.14 -32.99
N ILE A 466 -32.24 -64.04 -33.66
CA ILE A 466 -33.33 -64.82 -33.07
C ILE A 466 -32.68 -66.02 -32.35
N THR A 467 -32.95 -66.19 -31.05
CA THR A 467 -32.29 -67.20 -30.20
C THR A 467 -33.10 -68.47 -29.97
N SER A 468 -34.44 -68.44 -30.12
CA SER A 468 -35.30 -69.62 -29.97
C SER A 468 -35.84 -70.11 -31.31
N GLU A 469 -35.80 -71.43 -31.47
CA GLU A 469 -35.94 -72.11 -32.76
C GLU A 469 -37.37 -72.14 -33.28
N GLY A 470 -37.54 -71.52 -34.44
CA GLY A 470 -38.47 -71.95 -35.46
C GLY A 470 -37.98 -71.39 -36.77
N ASP A 471 -37.88 -72.23 -37.81
CA ASP A 471 -37.62 -71.76 -39.19
C ASP A 471 -38.82 -71.01 -39.79
N THR A 472 -39.64 -70.44 -38.90
CA THR A 472 -40.89 -69.75 -39.18
C THR A 472 -40.66 -68.27 -39.43
N PHE A 473 -39.66 -67.68 -38.75
CA PHE A 473 -39.39 -66.25 -38.83
C PHE A 473 -37.93 -65.97 -39.16
N ARG A 474 -37.70 -64.89 -39.90
CA ARG A 474 -36.37 -64.34 -40.16
C ARG A 474 -36.31 -62.88 -39.76
N LEU A 475 -35.17 -62.48 -39.23
CA LEU A 475 -34.86 -61.09 -38.97
C LEU A 475 -34.03 -60.56 -40.14
N THR A 476 -34.53 -59.55 -40.83
CA THR A 476 -33.83 -58.89 -41.94
C THR A 476 -33.51 -57.45 -41.59
N GLU A 477 -32.22 -57.11 -41.55
CA GLU A 477 -31.76 -55.74 -41.31
C GLU A 477 -32.24 -54.83 -42.44
N VAL A 478 -32.83 -53.70 -42.06
CA VAL A 478 -33.27 -52.67 -42.98
C VAL A 478 -32.13 -51.68 -43.10
N ASN A 479 -31.53 -51.59 -44.28
CA ASN A 479 -30.50 -50.60 -44.51
C ASN A 479 -31.19 -49.22 -44.67
N PRO A 480 -30.91 -48.22 -43.80
CA PRO A 480 -31.63 -46.95 -43.82
C PRO A 480 -31.44 -46.14 -45.12
N PHE A 481 -30.51 -46.56 -46.00
CA PHE A 481 -30.18 -45.87 -47.25
C PHE A 481 -30.67 -46.55 -48.54
N THR A 482 -31.49 -47.62 -48.46
CA THR A 482 -31.98 -48.33 -49.66
C THR A 482 -33.48 -48.17 -49.94
N GLY A 483 -34.12 -47.12 -49.42
CA GLY A 483 -35.48 -46.73 -49.79
C GLY A 483 -35.48 -45.73 -50.93
N THR A 484 -35.79 -46.16 -52.15
CA THR A 484 -36.21 -45.26 -53.23
C THR A 484 -37.46 -44.50 -52.76
N MET A 485 -37.36 -43.16 -52.72
CA MET A 485 -38.51 -42.26 -52.63
C MET A 485 -39.39 -42.47 -53.87
N GLU A 486 -40.33 -43.41 -53.79
CA GLU A 486 -41.48 -43.43 -54.69
C GLU A 486 -42.77 -43.40 -53.86
N ASN A 487 -43.34 -42.20 -53.81
CA ASN A 487 -44.75 -41.86 -53.68
C ASN A 487 -45.70 -42.94 -53.13
N SER A 488 -46.16 -42.74 -51.89
CA SER A 488 -47.59 -42.90 -51.61
C SER A 488 -48.01 -42.05 -50.41
N ASN A 489 -48.92 -41.11 -50.69
CA ASN A 489 -49.73 -40.36 -49.74
C ASN A 489 -50.31 -41.25 -48.63
N TYR A 490 -49.83 -41.12 -47.40
CA TYR A 490 -50.64 -41.19 -46.19
C TYR A 490 -49.97 -40.35 -45.10
N GLY A 491 -50.61 -39.23 -44.76
CA GLY A 491 -50.12 -38.30 -43.75
C GLY A 491 -50.24 -38.86 -42.34
N GLY A 492 -49.22 -38.61 -41.52
CA GLY A 492 -49.21 -38.94 -40.10
C GLY A 492 -47.97 -38.39 -39.40
N HIS A 493 -48.07 -37.14 -38.92
CA HIS A 493 -47.24 -36.50 -37.89
C HIS A 493 -45.74 -36.85 -37.81
N LEU A 494 -44.93 -36.16 -38.62
CA LEU A 494 -43.57 -35.82 -38.19
C LEU A 494 -43.68 -34.78 -37.06
N ILE A 495 -43.47 -35.21 -35.82
CA ILE A 495 -43.15 -34.30 -34.72
C ILE A 495 -41.74 -33.80 -34.99
N ALA A 496 -41.65 -32.68 -35.71
CA ALA A 496 -40.45 -31.85 -35.72
C ALA A 496 -40.39 -31.11 -34.37
N SER A 497 -39.96 -31.81 -33.32
CA SER A 497 -39.40 -31.18 -32.14
C SER A 497 -37.88 -31.25 -32.24
N SER A 498 -37.25 -30.10 -32.02
CA SER A 498 -35.82 -29.82 -32.07
C SER A 498 -35.03 -30.47 -30.94
N GLN A 499 -35.13 -31.79 -30.79
CA GLN A 499 -34.23 -32.58 -29.97
C GLN A 499 -33.74 -33.74 -30.82
N SER A 500 -32.51 -33.61 -31.30
CA SER A 500 -31.72 -34.71 -31.85
C SER A 500 -31.49 -35.76 -30.76
N PHE A 501 -32.49 -36.59 -30.48
CA PHE A 501 -32.26 -37.89 -29.85
C PHE A 501 -31.73 -38.84 -30.94
N LEU A 502 -30.46 -38.64 -31.30
CA LEU A 502 -29.72 -39.59 -32.10
C LEU A 502 -29.05 -40.54 -31.11
N PHE A 503 -29.70 -41.68 -30.85
CA PHE A 503 -28.99 -42.81 -30.27
C PHE A 503 -27.74 -43.06 -31.14
N PRO A 504 -26.54 -43.05 -30.56
CA PRO A 504 -25.28 -43.15 -31.29
C PRO A 504 -25.16 -44.48 -32.04
N ALA A 505 -25.86 -45.52 -31.60
CA ALA A 505 -26.12 -46.73 -32.38
C ALA A 505 -27.63 -47.04 -32.48
N TYR A 506 -28.16 -46.94 -33.70
CA TYR A 506 -29.53 -47.36 -34.05
C TYR A 506 -29.48 -48.37 -35.19
N ARG A 507 -30.21 -49.47 -35.04
CA ARG A 507 -30.45 -50.44 -36.12
C ARG A 507 -31.92 -50.80 -36.21
N GLN A 508 -32.41 -50.87 -37.43
CA GLN A 508 -33.77 -51.29 -37.73
C GLN A 508 -33.76 -52.66 -38.41
N PHE A 509 -34.67 -53.53 -37.99
CA PHE A 509 -34.89 -54.83 -38.61
C PHE A 509 -36.37 -55.02 -38.89
N THR A 510 -36.66 -55.91 -39.84
CA THR A 510 -38.01 -56.43 -40.10
C THR A 510 -38.05 -57.89 -39.71
N LEU A 511 -39.02 -58.24 -38.87
CA LEU A 511 -39.37 -59.63 -38.58
C LEU A 511 -40.30 -60.12 -39.69
N ARG A 512 -39.89 -61.12 -40.45
CA ARG A 512 -40.64 -61.66 -41.60
C ARG A 512 -40.95 -63.14 -41.44
N THR A 513 -42.06 -63.58 -42.03
CA THR A 513 -42.38 -65.01 -42.16
C THR A 513 -41.44 -65.68 -43.16
N LYS A 514 -40.96 -66.89 -42.86
CA LYS A 514 -40.23 -67.76 -43.81
C LYS A 514 -41.16 -68.77 -44.51
N VAL A 515 -42.27 -69.10 -43.86
CA VAL A 515 -43.25 -70.10 -44.31
C VAL A 515 -44.66 -69.50 -44.33
N ASN A 516 -45.57 -70.17 -45.05
CA ASN A 516 -47.00 -69.88 -44.92
C ASN A 516 -47.44 -70.16 -43.48
N LEU A 517 -47.93 -69.15 -42.78
CA LEU A 517 -48.58 -69.35 -41.48
C LEU A 517 -50.08 -69.38 -41.69
N ASP A 518 -50.61 -70.58 -41.94
CA ASP A 518 -52.03 -70.86 -41.87
C ASP A 518 -52.46 -71.18 -40.41
N ARG A 519 -53.73 -71.48 -40.22
CA ARG A 519 -54.31 -71.76 -38.89
C ARG A 519 -53.65 -72.95 -38.20
N GLU A 520 -53.28 -73.99 -38.95
CA GLU A 520 -52.72 -75.23 -38.44
C GLU A 520 -51.24 -75.05 -38.05
N ALA A 521 -50.45 -74.35 -38.87
CA ALA A 521 -49.07 -74.00 -38.59
C ALA A 521 -48.94 -73.08 -37.36
N LYS A 522 -49.88 -72.14 -37.19
CA LYS A 522 -49.95 -71.27 -35.99
C LYS A 522 -50.25 -72.08 -34.74
N ALA A 523 -51.19 -73.03 -34.80
CA ALA A 523 -51.54 -73.89 -33.68
C ALA A 523 -50.37 -74.79 -33.25
N LEU A 524 -49.63 -75.35 -34.22
CA LEU A 524 -48.42 -76.16 -33.99
C LEU A 524 -47.28 -75.35 -33.35
N TYR A 525 -47.07 -74.10 -33.80
CA TYR A 525 -46.06 -73.22 -33.22
C TYR A 525 -46.39 -72.88 -31.75
N VAL A 526 -47.64 -72.53 -31.45
CA VAL A 526 -48.10 -72.22 -30.09
C VAL A 526 -48.06 -73.46 -29.17
N SER A 527 -48.39 -74.65 -29.69
CA SER A 527 -48.30 -75.90 -28.92
C SER A 527 -46.86 -76.29 -28.61
N ASN A 528 -45.95 -76.12 -29.57
CA ASN A 528 -44.52 -76.41 -29.38
C ASN A 528 -43.87 -75.42 -28.40
N TYR A 529 -44.28 -74.15 -28.41
CA TYR A 529 -43.81 -73.16 -27.43
C TYR A 529 -44.26 -73.49 -26.01
N ARG A 530 -45.54 -73.89 -25.81
CA ARG A 530 -46.07 -74.28 -24.49
C ARG A 530 -45.40 -75.53 -23.89
N ASN A 531 -44.84 -76.41 -24.73
CA ASN A 531 -44.15 -77.62 -24.27
C ASN A 531 -42.67 -77.38 -23.91
N ASN A 532 -42.09 -76.26 -24.35
CA ASN A 532 -40.65 -75.94 -24.19
C ASN A 532 -40.39 -74.70 -23.30
N SER A 533 -41.43 -74.09 -22.71
CA SER A 533 -41.34 -72.91 -21.83
C SER A 533 -41.43 -73.27 -20.35
#